data_AF-A0A423HA67-F1
#
_entry.id   AF-A0A423HA67-F1
#
_cell.length_a   1.000
_cell.length_b   1.000
_cell.length_c   1.000
_cell.angle_alpha   90.00
_cell.angle_beta   90.00
_cell.angle_gamma   90.00
#
_symmetry.space_group_name_H-M   'P 1'
#
loop_
_entity.id
_entity.type
_entity.pdbx_description
1 polymer ?
#
loop_
_entity_poly.entity_id
_entity_poly.type
_entity_poly.pdbx_seq_one_letter_code
_entity_poly.pdbx_strand_id
1 'polypeptide(L)'
;MALFSATSESELVPLDIPDALPNIPDPNGEINLLPAHLKGKDLNVVISQPWANSAKSGGTDRFELLLGPKNAPVHTVVASFCLSGPIDPDLFPLVVTIPKQRLVYQGPFEVFYRVSKDDCLVGQSPVTELTTNWTPPNYGNTPVMSELPEEVVNGVTTQYLETHDDCVAVTIKHTDYLNPKVGDEIHFCMGGADASPIVLKQVEYTNSKTTLLVPGEELRRFANGIHLIFYTLKDRAGNEGPNSKGNFIRLALDPPPAIPGF
;
A
#
# COMPACT_ATOMS: atom_id res chain seq x y z
N MET A 1 32.32 42.11 4.49
CA MET A 1 31.82 40.79 4.93
C MET A 1 30.58 41.04 5.77
N ALA A 2 29.41 41.15 5.12
CA ALA A 2 28.16 41.47 5.80
C ALA A 2 27.43 40.16 6.12
N LEU A 3 27.28 39.89 7.41
CA LEU A 3 26.45 38.81 7.93
C LEU A 3 25.00 39.15 7.63
N PHE A 4 24.36 38.39 6.75
CA PHE A 4 22.91 38.45 6.58
C PHE A 4 22.28 37.91 7.86
N SER A 5 21.56 38.78 8.58
CA SER A 5 20.65 38.37 9.65
C SER A 5 19.57 37.48 9.05
N ALA A 6 19.42 36.28 9.60
CA ALA A 6 18.30 35.41 9.32
C ALA A 6 17.00 36.11 9.78
N THR A 7 16.25 36.65 8.82
CA THR A 7 14.85 36.98 9.02
C THR A 7 14.10 35.69 9.33
N SER A 8 13.49 35.65 10.52
CA SER A 8 12.49 34.68 10.99
C SER A 8 11.78 33.98 9.83
N GLU A 9 12.12 32.71 9.59
CA GLU A 9 11.44 31.87 8.60
C GLU A 9 9.95 31.83 8.95
N SER A 10 9.08 32.24 8.03
CA SER A 10 7.66 32.01 8.21
C SER A 10 7.43 30.52 8.03
N GLU A 11 7.09 29.82 9.12
CA GLU A 11 6.87 28.38 9.10
C GLU A 11 5.63 28.08 8.25
N LEU A 12 5.87 27.65 7.01
CA LEU A 12 4.83 27.12 6.13
C LEU A 12 4.38 25.77 6.69
N VAL A 13 3.08 25.49 6.66
CA VAL A 13 2.55 24.20 7.12
C VAL A 13 2.86 23.09 6.11
N PRO A 14 3.03 21.83 6.55
CA PRO A 14 3.09 20.70 5.63
C PRO A 14 1.78 20.60 4.82
N LEU A 15 1.89 20.00 3.64
CA LEU A 15 0.72 19.61 2.86
C LEU A 15 0.25 18.23 3.31
N ASP A 16 -1.04 17.97 3.12
CA ASP A 16 -1.66 16.67 3.32
C ASP A 16 -1.96 16.00 1.98
N ILE A 17 -1.96 14.66 1.96
CA ILE A 17 -2.32 13.84 0.81
C ILE A 17 -3.53 12.97 1.22
N PRO A 18 -4.77 13.47 1.07
CA PRO A 18 -5.94 12.82 1.65
C PRO A 18 -6.21 11.41 1.14
N ASP A 19 -5.85 11.14 -0.13
CA ASP A 19 -6.11 9.85 -0.77
C ASP A 19 -5.01 8.80 -0.47
N ALA A 20 -3.97 9.15 0.29
CA ALA A 20 -2.91 8.22 0.67
C ALA A 20 -3.38 7.23 1.75
N LEU A 21 -2.86 6.00 1.69
CA LEU A 21 -3.10 4.99 2.71
C LEU A 21 -2.35 5.31 4.01
N PRO A 22 -2.89 4.93 5.18
CA PRO A 22 -2.20 5.10 6.46
C PRO A 22 -0.79 4.49 6.47
N ASN A 23 0.17 5.14 7.12
CA ASN A 23 1.53 4.62 7.22
C ASN A 23 1.60 3.39 8.12
N ILE A 24 2.36 2.37 7.71
CA ILE A 24 2.72 1.25 8.57
C ILE A 24 3.97 1.67 9.37
N PRO A 25 4.00 1.50 10.70
CA PRO A 25 5.16 1.82 11.53
C PRO A 25 6.26 0.75 11.39
N ASP A 26 6.78 0.59 10.18
CA ASP A 26 7.90 -0.29 9.84
C ASP A 26 9.04 0.55 9.21
N PRO A 27 10.32 0.29 9.51
CA PRO A 27 11.44 1.02 8.91
C PRO A 27 11.50 0.95 7.38
N ASN A 28 10.92 -0.10 6.79
CA ASN A 28 10.80 -0.30 5.35
C ASN A 28 9.36 -0.04 4.85
N GLY A 29 8.50 0.51 5.71
CA GLY A 29 7.13 0.86 5.37
C GLY A 29 7.06 1.98 4.32
N GLU A 30 6.12 1.86 3.40
CA GLU A 30 5.89 2.88 2.37
C GLU A 30 5.12 4.06 2.96
N ILE A 31 5.72 5.26 2.92
CA ILE A 31 5.12 6.49 3.42
C ILE A 31 4.12 7.05 2.41
N ASN A 32 2.93 7.42 2.89
CA ASN A 32 1.80 7.95 2.14
C ASN A 32 1.59 7.20 0.82
N LEU A 33 1.47 5.87 0.92
CA LEU A 33 1.31 4.99 -0.24
C LEU A 33 0.00 5.31 -0.96
N LEU A 34 0.10 5.58 -2.26
CA LEU A 34 -1.08 5.80 -3.09
C LEU A 34 -1.77 4.47 -3.43
N PRO A 35 -3.10 4.37 -3.26
CA PRO A 35 -3.86 3.25 -3.76
C PRO A 35 -3.71 3.05 -5.27
N ALA A 36 -3.63 1.80 -5.72
CA ALA A 36 -3.49 1.39 -7.12
C ALA A 36 -4.61 1.94 -8.02
N HIS A 37 -5.83 2.11 -7.48
CA HIS A 37 -6.96 2.67 -8.23
C HIS A 37 -6.80 4.16 -8.58
N LEU A 38 -5.75 4.84 -8.06
CA LEU A 38 -5.37 6.20 -8.44
C LEU A 38 -4.40 6.23 -9.62
N LYS A 39 -3.90 5.08 -10.10
CA LYS A 39 -3.04 5.02 -11.28
C LYS A 39 -3.71 5.69 -12.48
N GLY A 40 -3.04 6.68 -13.06
CA GLY A 40 -3.56 7.44 -14.20
C GLY A 40 -4.63 8.47 -13.84
N LYS A 41 -4.79 8.80 -12.55
CA LYS A 41 -5.62 9.91 -12.06
C LYS A 41 -4.73 11.03 -11.53
N ASP A 42 -5.28 12.24 -11.54
CA ASP A 42 -4.65 13.37 -10.89
C ASP A 42 -4.73 13.18 -9.37
N LEU A 43 -3.74 13.69 -8.64
CA LEU A 43 -3.68 13.59 -7.18
C LEU A 43 -3.91 14.96 -6.56
N ASN A 44 -4.79 15.04 -5.59
CA ASN A 44 -4.99 16.26 -4.82
C ASN A 44 -4.07 16.28 -3.59
N VAL A 45 -3.43 17.42 -3.37
CA VAL A 45 -2.78 17.77 -2.11
C VAL A 45 -3.51 18.94 -1.47
N VAL A 46 -3.48 18.98 -0.15
CA VAL A 46 -4.25 19.95 0.64
C VAL A 46 -3.32 20.78 1.51
N ILE A 47 -3.49 22.09 1.47
CA ILE A 47 -2.87 23.02 2.41
C ILE A 47 -3.99 23.50 3.34
N SER A 48 -3.86 23.26 4.64
CA SER A 48 -4.95 23.42 5.61
C SER A 48 -5.27 24.87 5.96
N GLN A 49 -4.29 25.77 5.88
CA GLN A 49 -4.44 27.16 6.31
C GLN A 49 -3.51 28.11 5.54
N PRO A 50 -3.84 29.41 5.45
CA PRO A 50 -2.93 30.40 4.90
C PRO A 50 -1.67 30.51 5.76
N TRP A 51 -0.55 30.86 5.12
CA TRP A 51 0.69 31.11 5.85
C TRP A 51 0.67 32.45 6.59
N ALA A 52 1.40 32.51 7.71
CA ALA A 52 1.40 33.65 8.64
C ALA A 52 1.73 34.99 7.95
N ASN A 53 2.67 34.96 7.00
CA ASN A 53 3.13 36.14 6.26
C ASN A 53 2.48 36.26 4.87
N SER A 54 1.23 35.82 4.71
CA SER A 54 0.48 35.95 3.45
C SER A 54 0.36 37.38 2.94
N ALA A 55 0.28 37.51 1.61
CA ALA A 55 0.11 38.77 0.90
C ALA A 55 -1.01 39.62 1.54
N LYS A 56 -0.69 40.88 1.83
CA LYS A 56 -1.64 41.89 2.32
C LYS A 56 -2.24 42.66 1.13
N SER A 57 -3.20 43.55 1.39
CA SER A 57 -3.87 44.33 0.35
C SER A 57 -2.87 44.97 -0.62
N GLY A 58 -3.04 44.71 -1.92
CA GLY A 58 -2.15 45.19 -2.98
C GLY A 58 -0.89 44.35 -3.23
N GLY A 59 -0.60 43.37 -2.37
CA GLY A 59 0.49 42.41 -2.56
C GLY A 59 0.04 41.16 -3.32
N THR A 60 1.00 40.36 -3.78
CA THR A 60 0.76 39.07 -4.43
C THR A 60 1.78 38.05 -3.97
N ASP A 61 1.32 36.83 -3.68
CA ASP A 61 2.17 35.68 -3.40
C ASP A 61 2.13 34.73 -4.59
N ARG A 62 3.30 34.33 -5.13
CA ARG A 62 3.41 33.24 -6.09
C ARG A 62 3.54 31.92 -5.34
N PHE A 63 2.61 31.01 -5.60
CA PHE A 63 2.64 29.64 -5.12
C PHE A 63 3.22 28.72 -6.20
N GLU A 64 4.11 27.82 -5.79
CA GLU A 64 4.66 26.77 -6.65
C GLU A 64 4.63 25.44 -5.89
N LEU A 65 3.94 24.42 -6.42
CA LEU A 65 3.99 23.05 -5.92
C LEU A 65 5.10 22.31 -6.66
N LEU A 66 5.98 21.65 -5.92
CA LEU A 66 7.13 20.93 -6.44
C LEU A 66 7.01 19.44 -6.14
N LEU A 67 7.41 18.62 -7.11
CA LEU A 67 7.46 17.16 -6.99
C LEU A 67 8.78 16.65 -7.58
N GLY A 68 9.37 15.66 -6.94
CA GLY A 68 10.58 15.00 -7.43
C GLY A 68 10.74 13.62 -6.80
N PRO A 69 11.56 12.74 -7.40
CA PRO A 69 11.98 11.52 -6.72
C PRO A 69 12.65 11.85 -5.39
N LYS A 70 12.49 10.97 -4.39
CA LYS A 70 13.10 11.15 -3.07
C LYS A 70 14.62 11.36 -3.20
N ASN A 71 15.16 12.33 -2.46
CA ASN A 71 16.56 12.78 -2.52
C ASN A 71 17.03 13.33 -3.88
N ALA A 72 16.13 13.68 -4.80
CA ALA A 72 16.52 14.29 -6.06
C ALA A 72 17.12 15.69 -5.82
N PRO A 73 18.21 16.05 -6.51
CA PRO A 73 18.84 17.38 -6.35
C PRO A 73 17.94 18.52 -6.84
N VAL A 74 16.97 18.22 -7.69
CA VAL A 74 16.03 19.19 -8.28
C VAL A 74 14.64 18.57 -8.33
N HIS A 75 13.66 19.38 -7.92
CA HIS A 75 12.24 19.07 -8.03
C HIS A 75 11.59 19.89 -9.14
N THR A 76 10.57 19.33 -9.78
CA THR A 76 9.86 19.98 -10.88
C THR A 76 8.64 20.72 -10.35
N VAL A 77 8.41 21.94 -10.84
CA VAL A 77 7.15 22.65 -10.58
C VAL A 77 6.01 21.94 -11.32
N VAL A 78 5.01 21.47 -10.56
CA VAL A 78 3.85 20.72 -11.08
C VAL A 78 2.56 21.54 -11.07
N ALA A 79 2.51 22.61 -10.27
CA ALA A 79 1.46 23.62 -10.30
C ALA A 79 2.05 24.98 -9.91
N SER A 80 1.58 26.06 -10.53
CA SER A 80 1.98 27.42 -10.16
C SER A 80 0.85 28.41 -10.44
N PHE A 81 0.61 29.31 -9.50
CA PHE A 81 -0.37 30.39 -9.61
C PHE A 81 -0.07 31.51 -8.61
N CYS A 82 -0.74 32.64 -8.80
CA CYS A 82 -0.62 33.80 -7.92
C CYS A 82 -1.87 33.95 -7.06
N LEU A 83 -1.68 34.31 -5.79
CA LEU A 83 -2.74 34.65 -4.85
C LEU A 83 -2.64 36.14 -4.51
N SER A 84 -3.71 36.89 -4.82
CA SER A 84 -3.79 38.33 -4.53
C SER A 84 -4.12 38.56 -3.07
N GLY A 85 -3.44 39.52 -2.45
CA GLY A 85 -3.67 39.89 -1.06
C GLY A 85 -4.84 40.87 -0.88
N PRO A 86 -5.55 40.83 0.27
CA PRO A 86 -5.41 39.85 1.34
C PRO A 86 -5.90 38.47 0.90
N ILE A 87 -5.12 37.42 1.20
CA ILE A 87 -5.54 36.05 0.91
C ILE A 87 -6.75 35.72 1.80
N ASP A 88 -7.86 35.38 1.16
CA ASP A 88 -9.11 35.02 1.84
C ASP A 88 -8.94 33.68 2.59
N PRO A 89 -9.14 33.64 3.92
CA PRO A 89 -9.09 32.39 4.69
C PRO A 89 -10.09 31.34 4.20
N ASP A 90 -11.22 31.73 3.58
CA ASP A 90 -12.24 30.80 3.09
C ASP A 90 -11.79 30.02 1.83
N LEU A 91 -10.63 30.36 1.24
CA LEU A 91 -9.97 29.55 0.22
C LEU A 91 -9.37 28.25 0.78
N PHE A 92 -9.30 28.11 2.10
CA PHE A 92 -8.68 26.96 2.75
C PHE A 92 -9.75 25.98 3.30
N PRO A 93 -9.54 24.66 3.15
CA PRO A 93 -8.35 23.98 2.65
C PRO A 93 -8.08 24.22 1.16
N LEU A 94 -6.88 24.69 0.83
CA LEU A 94 -6.48 24.96 -0.54
C LEU A 94 -6.10 23.63 -1.19
N VAL A 95 -6.90 23.21 -2.16
CA VAL A 95 -6.67 21.99 -2.94
C VAL A 95 -5.81 22.33 -4.15
N VAL A 96 -4.66 21.67 -4.28
CA VAL A 96 -3.79 21.80 -5.45
C VAL A 96 -3.61 20.42 -6.08
N THR A 97 -3.69 20.38 -7.40
CA THR A 97 -3.65 19.13 -8.15
C THR A 97 -2.26 18.86 -8.72
N ILE A 98 -1.73 17.67 -8.45
CA ILE A 98 -0.58 17.08 -9.14
C ILE A 98 -1.10 16.34 -10.37
N PRO A 99 -0.72 16.74 -11.60
CA PRO A 99 -1.19 16.08 -12.81
C PRO A 99 -0.72 14.63 -12.89
N LYS A 100 -1.59 13.72 -13.35
CA LYS A 100 -1.31 12.28 -13.50
C LYS A 100 -0.04 11.95 -14.28
N GLN A 101 0.33 12.81 -15.24
CA GLN A 101 1.54 12.64 -16.06
C GLN A 101 2.82 12.72 -15.21
N ARG A 102 2.74 13.31 -14.01
CA ARG A 102 3.82 13.38 -13.04
C ARG A 102 3.92 12.16 -12.12
N LEU A 103 2.90 11.29 -12.13
CA LEU A 103 2.77 10.11 -11.28
C LEU A 103 2.93 8.78 -12.05
N VAL A 104 3.45 8.84 -13.28
CA VAL A 104 3.64 7.66 -14.14
C VAL A 104 4.71 6.72 -13.58
N TYR A 105 5.74 7.28 -12.96
CA TYR A 105 6.83 6.51 -12.37
C TYR A 105 6.45 6.02 -10.97
N GLN A 106 6.94 4.83 -10.63
CA GLN A 106 6.79 4.22 -9.32
C GLN A 106 8.00 4.52 -8.42
N GLY A 107 7.78 4.55 -7.12
CA GLY A 107 8.82 4.74 -6.10
C GLY A 107 8.48 5.83 -5.10
N PRO A 108 9.44 6.17 -4.22
CA PRO A 108 9.29 7.26 -3.28
C PRO A 108 9.51 8.62 -3.97
N PHE A 109 8.64 9.56 -3.64
CA PHE A 109 8.65 10.95 -4.09
C PHE A 109 8.62 11.89 -2.89
N GLU A 110 9.10 13.10 -3.13
CA GLU A 110 9.01 14.23 -2.23
C GLU A 110 8.13 15.30 -2.89
N VAL A 111 7.18 15.83 -2.12
CA VAL A 111 6.31 16.92 -2.51
C VAL A 111 6.36 18.02 -1.44
N PHE A 112 6.46 19.26 -1.88
CA PHE A 112 6.43 20.43 -1.03
C PHE A 112 6.03 21.64 -1.87
N TYR A 113 5.66 22.74 -1.23
CA TYR A 113 5.40 23.99 -1.93
C TYR A 113 6.34 25.10 -1.48
N ARG A 114 6.47 26.10 -2.35
CA ARG A 114 7.22 27.32 -2.11
C ARG A 114 6.31 28.52 -2.33
N VAL A 115 6.57 29.57 -1.56
CA VAL A 115 5.92 30.85 -1.72
C VAL A 115 6.97 31.92 -1.99
N SER A 116 6.76 32.70 -3.04
CA SER A 116 7.62 33.82 -3.43
C SER A 116 6.84 35.13 -3.48
N LYS A 117 7.48 36.25 -3.15
CA LYS A 117 6.97 37.63 -3.29
C LYS A 117 7.93 38.41 -4.17
N ASP A 118 7.42 39.07 -5.20
CA ASP A 118 8.25 39.84 -6.15
C ASP A 118 9.47 39.03 -6.64
N ASP A 119 9.23 37.76 -7.01
CA ASP A 119 10.22 36.78 -7.45
C ASP A 119 11.30 36.38 -6.41
N CYS A 120 11.19 36.86 -5.17
CA CYS A 120 12.04 36.45 -4.05
C CYS A 120 11.38 35.34 -3.24
N LEU A 121 12.08 34.22 -3.04
CA LEU A 121 11.61 33.11 -2.20
C LEU A 121 11.43 33.59 -0.76
N VAL A 122 10.23 33.41 -0.21
CA VAL A 122 9.88 33.84 1.16
C VAL A 122 9.78 32.65 2.11
N GLY A 123 9.41 31.47 1.60
CA GLY A 123 9.35 30.26 2.41
C GLY A 123 9.20 28.98 1.59
N GLN A 124 9.53 27.86 2.23
CA GLN A 124 9.29 26.50 1.74
C GLN A 124 8.58 25.70 2.84
N SER A 125 7.59 24.89 2.45
CA SER A 125 6.95 23.96 3.39
C SER A 125 7.91 22.86 3.82
N PRO A 126 7.64 22.20 4.96
CA PRO A 126 8.21 20.88 5.23
C PRO A 126 7.98 19.94 4.04
N VAL A 127 8.97 19.08 3.79
CA VAL A 127 8.90 18.06 2.76
C VAL A 127 7.93 16.97 3.21
N THR A 128 6.97 16.64 2.35
CA THR A 128 6.08 15.50 2.54
C THR A 128 6.48 14.40 1.58
N GLU A 129 6.71 13.20 2.10
CA GLU A 129 7.01 12.03 1.28
C GLU A 129 5.72 11.36 0.80
N LEU A 130 5.74 10.76 -0.39
CA LEU A 130 4.70 9.87 -0.87
C LEU A 130 5.29 8.71 -1.65
N THR A 131 4.59 7.58 -1.69
CA THR A 131 5.04 6.40 -2.43
C THR A 131 4.02 6.02 -3.49
N THR A 132 4.47 5.86 -4.73
CA THR A 132 3.67 5.27 -5.80
C THR A 132 4.09 3.83 -6.05
N ASN A 133 3.13 2.90 -6.08
CA ASN A 133 3.38 1.51 -6.45
C ASN A 133 2.30 1.00 -7.40
N TRP A 134 2.70 0.74 -8.64
CA TRP A 134 1.80 0.36 -9.73
C TRP A 134 2.02 -1.06 -10.25
N THR A 135 2.88 -1.80 -9.56
CA THR A 135 3.34 -3.13 -9.96
C THR A 135 2.76 -4.15 -8.98
N PRO A 136 2.05 -5.18 -9.46
CA PRO A 136 1.60 -6.27 -8.61
C PRO A 136 2.75 -6.94 -7.84
N PRO A 137 2.46 -7.56 -6.69
CA PRO A 137 3.41 -8.41 -5.99
C PRO A 137 4.15 -9.39 -6.90
N ASN A 138 5.33 -9.82 -6.46
CA ASN A 138 6.18 -10.73 -7.22
C ASN A 138 6.53 -10.20 -8.63
N TYR A 139 6.52 -8.88 -8.81
CA TYR A 139 6.68 -8.18 -10.10
C TYR A 139 5.67 -8.62 -11.17
N GLY A 140 4.48 -9.10 -10.76
CA GLY A 140 3.47 -9.65 -11.66
C GLY A 140 3.79 -11.04 -12.20
N ASN A 141 4.86 -11.69 -11.76
CA ASN A 141 5.16 -13.07 -12.13
C ASN A 141 4.22 -14.05 -11.43
N THR A 142 3.90 -15.16 -12.10
CA THR A 142 3.19 -16.31 -11.51
C THR A 142 3.94 -16.83 -10.29
N PRO A 143 3.35 -16.75 -9.07
CA PRO A 143 3.97 -17.32 -7.87
C PRO A 143 4.14 -18.84 -7.98
N VAL A 144 5.10 -19.40 -7.25
CA VAL A 144 5.30 -20.86 -7.19
C VAL A 144 4.23 -21.53 -6.33
N MET A 145 4.13 -22.86 -6.39
CA MET A 145 3.21 -23.63 -5.56
C MET A 145 3.49 -23.43 -4.07
N SER A 146 2.44 -23.41 -3.25
CA SER A 146 2.58 -23.43 -1.80
C SER A 146 3.06 -24.79 -1.30
N GLU A 147 3.77 -24.79 -0.18
CA GLU A 147 4.26 -26.01 0.46
C GLU A 147 3.24 -26.51 1.48
N LEU A 148 2.91 -27.80 1.38
CA LEU A 148 2.09 -28.51 2.35
C LEU A 148 3.00 -29.25 3.34
N PRO A 149 2.53 -29.51 4.57
CA PRO A 149 3.22 -30.40 5.50
C PRO A 149 3.41 -31.80 4.89
N GLU A 150 4.55 -32.45 5.15
CA GLU A 150 4.82 -33.80 4.63
C GLU A 150 3.77 -34.83 5.12
N GLU A 151 3.23 -34.62 6.32
CA GLU A 151 2.22 -35.47 6.95
C GLU A 151 0.89 -35.54 6.16
N VAL A 152 0.57 -34.50 5.38
CA VAL A 152 -0.66 -34.44 4.58
C VAL A 152 -0.44 -34.86 3.13
N VAL A 153 0.74 -35.37 2.76
CA VAL A 153 1.03 -35.81 1.37
C VAL A 153 0.06 -36.90 0.89
N ASN A 154 -0.43 -37.72 1.82
CA ASN A 154 -1.43 -38.77 1.55
C ASN A 154 -2.88 -38.31 1.77
N GLY A 155 -3.06 -37.06 2.19
CA GLY A 155 -4.34 -36.42 2.47
C GLY A 155 -4.48 -35.94 3.91
N VAL A 156 -5.31 -34.93 4.08
CA VAL A 156 -5.77 -34.42 5.38
C VAL A 156 -6.85 -35.35 5.90
N THR A 157 -6.63 -35.88 7.10
CA THR A 157 -7.57 -36.76 7.81
C THR A 157 -8.13 -36.07 9.05
N THR A 158 -9.21 -36.60 9.62
CA THR A 158 -9.74 -36.13 10.92
C THR A 158 -8.66 -36.20 12.00
N GLN A 159 -7.95 -37.33 12.08
CA GLN A 159 -6.86 -37.53 13.04
C GLN A 159 -5.75 -36.48 12.88
N TYR A 160 -5.38 -36.16 11.64
CA TYR A 160 -4.40 -35.09 11.40
C TYR A 160 -4.87 -33.77 11.99
N LEU A 161 -6.13 -33.38 11.72
CA LEU A 161 -6.67 -32.13 12.24
C LEU A 161 -6.74 -32.11 13.77
N GLU A 162 -7.14 -33.22 14.41
CA GLU A 162 -7.20 -33.35 15.86
C GLU A 162 -5.83 -33.19 16.55
N THR A 163 -4.74 -33.58 15.88
CA THR A 163 -3.37 -33.46 16.43
C THR A 163 -2.67 -32.16 16.04
N HIS A 164 -3.30 -31.30 15.23
CA HIS A 164 -2.72 -30.08 14.68
C HIS A 164 -3.60 -28.84 14.91
N ASP A 165 -4.25 -28.77 16.07
CA ASP A 165 -5.11 -27.66 16.48
C ASP A 165 -6.20 -27.32 15.44
N ASP A 166 -6.77 -28.36 14.83
CA ASP A 166 -7.76 -28.28 13.76
C ASP A 166 -7.31 -27.40 12.57
N CYS A 167 -6.03 -27.43 12.18
CA CYS A 167 -5.49 -26.62 11.09
C CYS A 167 -4.52 -27.40 10.18
N VAL A 168 -4.40 -26.97 8.93
CA VAL A 168 -3.30 -27.35 8.02
C VAL A 168 -2.38 -26.14 7.83
N ALA A 169 -1.09 -26.30 8.16
CA ALA A 169 -0.10 -25.23 8.03
C ALA A 169 0.49 -25.16 6.61
N VAL A 170 -0.05 -24.27 5.78
CA VAL A 170 0.43 -24.03 4.40
C VAL A 170 1.54 -22.99 4.43
N THR A 171 2.68 -23.26 3.79
CA THR A 171 3.84 -22.37 3.77
C THR A 171 4.05 -21.72 2.41
N ILE A 172 4.34 -20.42 2.41
CA ILE A 172 4.85 -19.67 1.27
C ILE A 172 6.24 -19.16 1.59
N LYS A 173 7.22 -19.59 0.80
CA LYS A 173 8.62 -19.20 0.96
C LYS A 173 8.89 -17.84 0.32
N HIS A 174 9.48 -16.92 1.07
CA HIS A 174 9.84 -15.61 0.50
C HIS A 174 11.09 -15.67 -0.40
N THR A 175 11.79 -16.81 -0.45
CA THR A 175 12.81 -17.05 -1.49
C THR A 175 12.20 -17.06 -2.89
N ASP A 176 10.91 -17.36 -3.01
CA ASP A 176 10.19 -17.49 -4.27
C ASP A 176 9.11 -16.40 -4.48
N TYR A 177 8.79 -15.66 -3.42
CA TYR A 177 8.01 -14.42 -3.48
C TYR A 177 8.98 -13.25 -3.51
N LEU A 178 9.22 -12.71 -4.70
CA LEU A 178 10.16 -11.62 -4.89
C LEU A 178 9.61 -10.30 -4.34
N ASN A 179 10.45 -9.61 -3.55
CA ASN A 179 10.18 -8.30 -2.95
C ASN A 179 8.88 -8.26 -2.10
N PRO A 180 8.71 -9.16 -1.12
CA PRO A 180 7.56 -9.12 -0.24
C PRO A 180 7.65 -7.86 0.63
N LYS A 181 6.52 -7.20 0.87
CA LYS A 181 6.43 -6.05 1.77
C LYS A 181 5.52 -6.35 2.95
N VAL A 182 5.81 -5.73 4.08
CA VAL A 182 4.92 -5.77 5.24
C VAL A 182 3.57 -5.16 4.84
N GLY A 183 2.49 -5.87 5.16
CA GLY A 183 1.12 -5.49 4.81
C GLY A 183 0.64 -5.97 3.44
N ASP A 184 1.48 -6.64 2.65
CA ASP A 184 0.99 -7.43 1.51
C ASP A 184 0.07 -8.55 2.02
N GLU A 185 -0.95 -8.90 1.26
CA GLU A 185 -1.93 -9.94 1.56
C GLU A 185 -1.70 -11.18 0.72
N ILE A 186 -1.81 -12.33 1.36
CA ILE A 186 -1.82 -13.65 0.75
C ILE A 186 -3.22 -14.22 0.87
N HIS A 187 -3.83 -14.51 -0.27
CA HIS A 187 -5.20 -14.99 -0.38
C HIS A 187 -5.14 -16.45 -0.82
N PHE A 188 -5.38 -17.38 0.11
CA PHE A 188 -5.32 -18.82 -0.16
C PHE A 188 -6.71 -19.34 -0.55
N CYS A 189 -6.77 -20.03 -1.68
CA CYS A 189 -7.99 -20.51 -2.30
C CYS A 189 -7.96 -22.03 -2.46
N MET A 190 -9.16 -22.63 -2.41
CA MET A 190 -9.39 -24.04 -2.70
C MET A 190 -10.58 -24.16 -3.66
N GLY A 191 -10.40 -24.91 -4.75
CA GLY A 191 -11.44 -25.13 -5.78
C GLY A 191 -11.00 -24.70 -7.17
N GLY A 192 -11.96 -24.18 -7.96
CA GLY A 192 -11.69 -23.69 -9.32
C GLY A 192 -10.86 -22.41 -9.35
N ALA A 193 -10.43 -21.98 -10.54
CA ALA A 193 -9.54 -20.82 -10.71
C ALA A 193 -10.12 -19.49 -10.18
N ASP A 194 -11.44 -19.37 -10.10
CA ASP A 194 -12.17 -18.19 -9.60
C ASP A 194 -12.68 -18.37 -8.15
N ALA A 195 -12.15 -19.37 -7.42
CA ALA A 195 -12.55 -19.63 -6.05
C ALA A 195 -12.21 -18.43 -5.14
N SER A 196 -13.16 -18.06 -4.28
CA SER A 196 -12.90 -17.07 -3.25
C SER A 196 -11.88 -17.58 -2.23
N PRO A 197 -11.08 -16.68 -1.62
CA PRO A 197 -10.13 -17.08 -0.59
C PRO A 197 -10.84 -17.67 0.61
N ILE A 198 -10.35 -18.82 1.08
CA ILE A 198 -10.80 -19.45 2.35
C ILE A 198 -9.95 -18.98 3.54
N VAL A 199 -8.75 -18.45 3.26
CA VAL A 199 -7.87 -17.83 4.26
C VAL A 199 -7.21 -16.60 3.66
N LEU A 200 -7.16 -15.52 4.44
CA LEU A 200 -6.37 -14.33 4.15
C LEU A 200 -5.32 -14.16 5.25
N LYS A 201 -4.07 -13.91 4.86
CA LYS A 201 -2.98 -13.63 5.80
C LYS A 201 -2.16 -12.44 5.30
N GLN A 202 -1.92 -11.47 6.18
CA GLN A 202 -0.99 -10.38 5.91
C GLN A 202 0.45 -10.81 6.18
N VAL A 203 1.37 -10.32 5.35
CA VAL A 203 2.81 -10.46 5.53
C VAL A 203 3.23 -9.54 6.68
N GLU A 204 3.69 -10.15 7.77
CA GLU A 204 4.17 -9.44 8.97
C GLU A 204 5.68 -9.21 8.95
N TYR A 205 6.43 -10.14 8.33
CA TYR A 205 7.89 -10.13 8.26
C TYR A 205 8.36 -10.54 6.88
N THR A 206 9.29 -9.79 6.29
CA THR A 206 9.73 -10.02 4.89
C THR A 206 10.93 -10.93 4.77
N ASN A 207 11.66 -11.18 5.87
CA ASN A 207 12.92 -11.92 5.89
C ASN A 207 12.78 -13.45 6.08
N SER A 208 11.56 -14.00 6.07
CA SER A 208 11.34 -15.42 6.37
C SER A 208 10.26 -16.04 5.47
N LYS A 209 9.38 -16.87 6.02
CA LYS A 209 8.27 -17.50 5.30
C LYS A 209 6.97 -17.03 5.92
N THR A 210 5.90 -17.04 5.13
CA THR A 210 4.55 -16.84 5.68
C THR A 210 3.87 -18.21 5.79
N THR A 211 3.43 -18.55 7.01
CA THR A 211 2.62 -19.73 7.26
C THR A 211 1.16 -19.31 7.40
N LEU A 212 0.29 -19.91 6.59
CA LEU A 212 -1.15 -19.78 6.66
C LEU A 212 -1.71 -21.00 7.38
N LEU A 213 -2.51 -20.78 8.41
CA LEU A 213 -3.25 -21.85 9.08
C LEU A 213 -4.61 -21.97 8.42
N VAL A 214 -4.82 -23.05 7.67
CA VAL A 214 -6.11 -23.35 7.02
C VAL A 214 -6.98 -24.10 8.02
N PRO A 215 -8.07 -23.49 8.52
CA PRO A 215 -8.90 -24.12 9.55
C PRO A 215 -9.60 -25.37 9.00
N GLY A 216 -9.70 -26.39 9.83
CA GLY A 216 -10.42 -27.63 9.53
C GLY A 216 -11.90 -27.37 9.25
N GLU A 217 -12.50 -26.37 9.89
CA GLU A 217 -13.87 -25.92 9.57
C GLU A 217 -14.02 -25.54 8.09
N GLU A 218 -13.07 -24.78 7.53
CA GLU A 218 -13.10 -24.40 6.11
C GLU A 218 -12.92 -25.64 5.21
N LEU A 219 -12.03 -26.56 5.58
CA LEU A 219 -11.80 -27.80 4.83
C LEU A 219 -13.04 -28.72 4.81
N ARG A 220 -13.77 -28.80 5.92
CA ARG A 220 -15.00 -29.61 6.05
C ARG A 220 -16.15 -29.11 5.17
N ARG A 221 -16.07 -27.90 4.60
CA ARG A 221 -17.04 -27.39 3.62
C ARG A 221 -16.89 -28.03 2.24
N PHE A 222 -15.76 -28.69 2.00
CA PHE A 222 -15.47 -29.39 0.75
C PHE A 222 -15.74 -30.89 0.91
N ALA A 223 -16.21 -31.53 -0.15
CA ALA A 223 -16.38 -32.98 -0.18
C ALA A 223 -15.02 -33.70 -0.08
N ASN A 224 -15.00 -34.92 0.47
CA ASN A 224 -13.81 -35.76 0.39
C ASN A 224 -13.38 -35.99 -1.07
N GLY A 225 -12.08 -35.97 -1.32
CA GLY A 225 -11.54 -36.03 -2.68
C GLY A 225 -10.28 -35.19 -2.86
N ILE A 226 -9.88 -35.00 -4.10
CA ILE A 226 -8.72 -34.18 -4.46
C ILE A 226 -9.21 -32.79 -4.86
N HIS A 227 -8.63 -31.75 -4.25
CA HIS A 227 -8.93 -30.35 -4.53
C HIS A 227 -7.69 -29.62 -5.01
N LEU A 228 -7.90 -28.74 -5.99
CA LEU A 228 -6.90 -27.76 -6.38
C LEU A 228 -6.79 -26.69 -5.30
N ILE A 229 -5.57 -26.35 -4.92
CA ILE A 229 -5.23 -25.22 -4.07
C ILE A 229 -4.27 -24.30 -4.79
N PHE A 230 -4.41 -23.01 -4.53
CA PHE A 230 -3.53 -21.96 -5.05
C PHE A 230 -3.64 -20.74 -4.14
N TYR A 231 -2.81 -19.74 -4.40
CA TYR A 231 -2.94 -18.45 -3.74
C TYR A 231 -2.77 -17.30 -4.72
N THR A 232 -3.33 -16.14 -4.40
CA THR A 232 -2.97 -14.86 -5.02
C THR A 232 -2.23 -13.99 -4.01
N LEU A 233 -1.46 -13.06 -4.54
CA LEU A 233 -0.75 -12.05 -3.76
C LEU A 233 -1.33 -10.69 -4.12
N LYS A 234 -1.62 -9.88 -3.11
CA LYS A 234 -2.12 -8.52 -3.27
C LYS A 234 -1.30 -7.57 -2.43
N ASP A 235 -0.77 -6.51 -3.04
CA ASP A 235 -0.03 -5.52 -2.26
C ASP A 235 -0.96 -4.58 -1.49
N ARG A 236 -0.37 -3.80 -0.58
CA ARG A 236 -1.10 -2.79 0.20
C ARG A 236 -1.73 -1.70 -0.67
N ALA A 237 -1.15 -1.37 -1.82
CA ALA A 237 -1.74 -0.42 -2.76
C ALA A 237 -3.01 -1.00 -3.42
N GLY A 238 -3.17 -2.32 -3.41
CA GLY A 238 -4.29 -3.05 -4.00
C GLY A 238 -4.00 -3.59 -5.40
N ASN A 239 -2.74 -3.63 -5.84
CA ASN A 239 -2.35 -4.36 -7.03
C ASN A 239 -2.40 -5.86 -6.73
N GLU A 240 -3.12 -6.63 -7.54
CA GLU A 240 -3.24 -8.08 -7.41
C GLU A 240 -2.46 -8.80 -8.52
N GLY A 241 -1.72 -9.84 -8.14
CA GLY A 241 -0.97 -10.69 -9.05
C GLY A 241 -1.79 -11.86 -9.61
N PRO A 242 -1.25 -12.64 -10.54
CA PRO A 242 -1.90 -13.85 -11.02
C PRO A 242 -1.96 -14.94 -9.94
N ASN A 243 -2.84 -15.93 -10.14
CA ASN A 243 -2.84 -17.16 -9.34
C ASN A 243 -1.46 -17.82 -9.35
N SER A 244 -1.06 -18.36 -8.20
CA SER A 244 0.12 -19.22 -8.09
C SER A 244 0.00 -20.45 -8.98
N LYS A 245 1.13 -21.14 -9.21
CA LYS A 245 1.07 -22.53 -9.66
C LYS A 245 0.21 -23.33 -8.68
N GLY A 246 -0.74 -24.08 -9.23
CA GLY A 246 -1.64 -24.91 -8.46
C GLY A 246 -0.91 -26.08 -7.80
N ASN A 247 -1.37 -26.45 -6.60
CA ASN A 247 -1.01 -27.69 -5.93
C ASN A 247 -2.29 -28.48 -5.64
N PHE A 248 -2.18 -29.76 -5.31
CA PHE A 248 -3.34 -30.58 -4.98
C PHE A 248 -3.27 -31.03 -3.53
N ILE A 249 -4.42 -30.98 -2.86
CA ILE A 249 -4.60 -31.52 -1.52
C ILE A 249 -5.73 -32.55 -1.55
N ARG A 250 -5.55 -33.66 -0.84
CA ARG A 250 -6.59 -34.67 -0.69
C ARG A 250 -7.27 -34.51 0.66
N LEU A 251 -8.60 -34.51 0.68
CA LEU A 251 -9.40 -34.56 1.90
C LEU A 251 -9.96 -35.98 2.08
N ALA A 252 -9.72 -36.54 3.26
CA ALA A 252 -10.21 -37.83 3.72
C ALA A 252 -10.71 -37.69 5.17
N LEU A 253 -11.68 -36.78 5.34
CA LEU A 253 -12.28 -36.46 6.63
C LEU A 253 -13.43 -37.42 6.92
N ASP A 254 -13.60 -37.81 8.18
CA ASP A 254 -14.76 -38.57 8.59
C ASP A 254 -16.03 -37.72 8.41
N PRO A 255 -17.18 -38.35 8.11
CA PRO A 255 -18.43 -37.61 8.07
C PRO A 255 -18.65 -36.89 9.41
N PRO A 256 -19.21 -35.66 9.38
CA PRO A 256 -19.55 -34.97 10.62
C PRO A 256 -20.42 -35.88 11.49
N PRO A 257 -20.24 -35.86 12.84
CA PRO A 257 -21.00 -36.73 13.72
C PRO A 257 -22.50 -36.57 13.45
N ALA A 258 -23.18 -37.69 13.23
CA ALA A 258 -24.61 -37.68 12.97
C ALA A 258 -25.31 -36.98 14.15
N ILE A 259 -26.10 -35.94 13.85
CA ILE A 259 -26.99 -35.36 14.86
C ILE A 259 -27.98 -36.49 15.22
N PRO A 260 -28.03 -36.96 16.48
CA PRO A 260 -29.02 -37.94 16.88
C PRO A 260 -30.40 -37.37 16.57
N GLY A 261 -31.20 -38.13 15.81
CA GLY A 261 -32.46 -37.67 15.23
C GLY A 261 -33.38 -36.99 16.24
N PHE A 262 -34.04 -35.93 15.77
CA PHE A 262 -35.29 -35.45 16.33
C PHE A 262 -36.39 -36.50 16.16
#